data_AF-A0A1F8T3N7-F1
#
_entry.id   AF-A0A1F8T3N7-F1
#
_cell.length_a   1.000
_cell.length_b   1.000
_cell.length_c   1.000
_cell.angle_alpha   90.00
_cell.angle_beta   90.00
_cell.angle_gamma   90.00
#
_symmetry.space_group_name_H-M   'P 1'
#
loop_
_entity.id
_entity.type
_entity.pdbx_description
1 polymer ?
#
loop_
_entity_poly.entity_id
_entity_poly.type
_entity_poly.pdbx_seq_one_letter_code
_entity_poly.pdbx_strand_id
1 'polypeptide(L)'
;MKMKKNLLILFTLVIIVGSLLEGCSKEVIPTTSTHSNISMATKLALGTLKLEGTSIAVTRDEASELLPLWQAYQSLSNSDTGSQLELDALVNQIQGVMTSEQVMAVDKLKLTDQSLTELLQTLGDSSSLSAPDSTPNASGLPQSAQMGGPGGFPGGAGDSMMNEINTGMVAQGTAEVSQTAASVHANLVDGMLLNALIQVLEERSQETG
;
A
#
# COMPACT_ATOMS: atom_id res chain seq x y z
N MET A 1 38.05 -37.16 -24.88
CA MET A 1 38.71 -35.83 -24.84
C MET A 1 37.91 -34.92 -25.78
N LYS A 2 36.92 -34.18 -25.26
CA LYS A 2 37.10 -32.84 -24.68
C LYS A 2 37.82 -31.90 -25.66
N MET A 3 37.12 -31.33 -26.64
CA MET A 3 37.47 -30.02 -27.23
C MET A 3 36.28 -29.32 -27.94
N LYS A 4 35.18 -30.02 -28.27
CA LYS A 4 34.03 -29.38 -28.96
C LYS A 4 33.14 -28.52 -28.04
N LYS A 5 33.09 -28.86 -26.75
CA LYS A 5 32.34 -28.09 -25.74
C LYS A 5 33.08 -26.81 -25.31
N ASN A 6 34.41 -26.77 -25.50
CA ASN A 6 35.23 -25.58 -25.24
C ASN A 6 35.23 -24.60 -26.43
N LEU A 7 34.98 -25.08 -27.65
CA LEU A 7 34.79 -24.23 -28.83
C LEU A 7 33.45 -23.48 -28.77
N LEU A 8 32.41 -24.12 -28.21
CA LEU A 8 31.10 -23.47 -28.04
C LEU A 8 31.09 -22.46 -26.89
N ILE A 9 31.87 -22.68 -25.83
CA ILE A 9 32.03 -21.73 -24.72
C ILE A 9 32.86 -20.50 -25.12
N LEU A 10 33.86 -20.66 -26.01
CA LEU A 10 34.67 -19.53 -26.51
C LEU A 10 33.86 -18.58 -27.42
N PHE A 11 32.87 -19.10 -28.16
CA PHE A 11 32.04 -18.29 -29.05
C PHE A 11 31.02 -17.41 -28.29
N THR A 12 30.55 -17.87 -27.12
CA THR A 12 29.67 -17.06 -26.24
C THR A 12 30.42 -15.97 -25.46
N LEU A 13 31.73 -16.08 -25.26
CA LEU A 13 32.50 -15.07 -24.53
C LEU A 13 32.93 -13.88 -25.41
N VAL A 14 33.06 -14.07 -26.73
CA VAL A 14 33.51 -13.02 -27.67
C VAL A 14 32.39 -12.04 -28.08
N ILE A 15 31.12 -12.37 -27.83
CA ILE A 15 29.99 -11.44 -28.06
C ILE A 15 29.90 -10.35 -26.97
N ILE A 16 30.63 -10.50 -25.85
CA ILE A 16 30.57 -9.57 -24.71
C ILE A 16 31.52 -8.36 -24.88
N VAL A 17 32.40 -8.31 -25.89
CA VAL A 17 33.42 -7.24 -26.04
C VAL A 17 33.40 -6.61 -27.43
N GLY A 18 32.25 -6.09 -27.88
CA GLY A 18 32.19 -5.47 -29.20
C GLY A 18 30.91 -4.74 -29.55
N SER A 19 30.47 -3.78 -28.73
CA SER A 19 29.54 -2.71 -29.14
C SER A 19 29.57 -1.57 -28.11
N LEU A 20 30.64 -0.77 -28.17
CA LEU A 20 30.61 0.61 -27.70
C LEU A 20 30.74 1.49 -28.95
N LEU A 21 29.87 2.51 -29.02
CA LEU A 21 29.87 3.67 -29.92
C LEU A 21 28.99 3.62 -31.18
N GLU A 22 27.66 3.57 -30.98
CA GLU A 22 26.75 4.46 -31.71
C GLU A 22 26.19 5.52 -30.76
N GLY A 23 26.80 6.70 -30.79
CA GLY A 23 26.24 7.91 -30.22
C GLY A 23 25.05 8.37 -31.06
N CYS A 24 23.84 8.06 -30.60
CA CYS A 24 22.63 8.77 -30.99
C CYS A 24 22.18 9.56 -29.76
N SER A 25 22.45 10.86 -29.74
CA SER A 25 21.84 11.79 -28.80
C SER A 25 20.33 11.83 -29.04
N LYS A 26 19.61 10.89 -28.45
CA LYS A 26 18.27 11.17 -27.96
C LYS A 26 18.49 11.81 -26.61
N GLU A 27 18.20 13.10 -26.52
CA GLU A 27 17.91 13.71 -25.22
C GLU A 27 16.93 12.78 -24.52
N VAL A 28 17.41 12.13 -23.46
CA VAL A 28 16.53 11.59 -22.44
C VAL A 28 15.94 12.82 -21.79
N ILE A 29 14.85 13.32 -22.37
CA ILE A 29 13.88 14.08 -21.61
C ILE A 29 13.59 13.16 -20.42
N PRO A 30 13.81 13.60 -19.16
CA PRO A 30 13.21 12.91 -18.05
C PRO A 30 11.71 13.11 -18.23
N THR A 31 11.07 12.22 -18.99
CA THR A 31 9.66 11.96 -18.80
C THR A 31 9.57 11.39 -17.41
N THR A 32 9.42 12.29 -16.45
CA THR A 32 8.68 12.11 -15.21
C THR A 32 7.26 11.70 -15.61
N SER A 33 7.12 10.53 -16.23
CA SER A 33 5.94 9.74 -16.04
C SER A 33 6.01 9.31 -14.60
N THR A 34 5.40 10.10 -13.73
CA THR A 34 5.03 9.73 -12.37
C THR A 34 4.03 8.57 -12.48
N HIS A 35 4.48 7.42 -12.98
CA HIS A 35 3.83 6.16 -12.73
C HIS A 35 4.17 5.85 -11.28
N SER A 36 3.27 6.29 -10.40
CA SER A 36 3.03 5.66 -9.11
C SER A 36 3.21 4.15 -9.24
N ASN A 37 4.35 3.64 -8.80
CA ASN A 37 4.70 2.23 -8.92
C ASN A 37 4.24 1.54 -7.63
N ILE A 38 3.02 1.01 -7.65
CA ILE A 38 2.53 0.17 -6.56
C ILE A 38 3.44 -1.06 -6.43
N SER A 39 3.64 -1.54 -5.20
CA SER A 39 4.47 -2.72 -4.96
C SER A 39 3.89 -3.95 -5.67
N MET A 40 4.74 -4.95 -5.97
CA MET A 40 4.25 -6.19 -6.58
C MET A 40 3.25 -6.91 -5.68
N ALA A 41 3.45 -6.88 -4.36
CA ALA A 41 2.50 -7.43 -3.40
C ALA A 41 1.14 -6.72 -3.48
N THR A 42 1.14 -5.38 -3.45
CA THR A 42 -0.08 -4.57 -3.59
C THR A 42 -0.78 -4.87 -4.92
N LYS A 43 -0.02 -4.99 -6.03
CA LYS A 43 -0.55 -5.33 -7.35
C LYS A 43 -1.24 -6.69 -7.35
N LEU A 44 -0.60 -7.72 -6.79
CA LEU A 44 -1.17 -9.07 -6.72
C LEU A 44 -2.40 -9.10 -5.82
N ALA A 45 -2.34 -8.48 -4.64
CA ALA A 45 -3.45 -8.41 -3.70
C ALA A 45 -4.69 -7.74 -4.33
N LEU A 46 -4.51 -6.52 -4.86
CA LEU A 46 -5.59 -5.78 -5.52
C LEU A 46 -6.07 -6.47 -6.79
N GLY A 47 -5.14 -7.06 -7.54
CA GLY A 47 -5.42 -7.85 -8.72
C GLY A 47 -6.33 -9.03 -8.41
N THR A 48 -5.97 -9.85 -7.42
CA THR A 48 -6.78 -10.99 -6.97
C THR A 48 -8.18 -10.57 -6.59
N LEU A 49 -8.34 -9.49 -5.80
CA LEU A 49 -9.67 -8.96 -5.45
C LEU A 49 -10.47 -8.53 -6.69
N LYS A 50 -9.82 -7.93 -7.70
CA LYS A 50 -10.48 -7.51 -8.94
C LYS A 50 -10.79 -8.67 -9.89
N LEU A 51 -10.16 -9.84 -9.72
CA LEU A 51 -10.47 -11.04 -10.49
C LEU A 51 -11.69 -11.78 -9.93
N GLU A 52 -12.14 -11.47 -8.71
CA GLU A 52 -13.34 -12.08 -8.14
C GLU A 52 -14.57 -11.89 -9.03
N GLY A 53 -15.40 -12.94 -9.14
CA GLY A 53 -16.55 -12.98 -10.04
C GLY A 53 -16.21 -13.15 -11.53
N THR A 54 -14.94 -13.30 -11.90
CA THR A 54 -14.52 -13.64 -13.27
C THR A 54 -14.25 -15.13 -13.44
N SER A 55 -14.10 -15.60 -14.68
CA SER A 55 -13.76 -17.00 -14.97
C SER A 55 -12.33 -17.40 -14.59
N ILE A 56 -11.48 -16.43 -14.27
CA ILE A 56 -10.07 -16.61 -13.92
C ILE A 56 -9.81 -16.25 -12.44
N ALA A 57 -10.87 -16.11 -11.66
CA ALA A 57 -10.78 -15.84 -10.24
C ALA A 57 -10.02 -16.97 -9.52
N VAL A 58 -9.44 -16.67 -8.36
CA VAL A 58 -8.67 -17.67 -7.58
C VAL A 58 -9.57 -18.86 -7.24
N THR A 59 -9.10 -20.07 -7.48
CA THR A 59 -9.86 -21.29 -7.15
C THR A 59 -9.78 -21.61 -5.66
N ARG A 60 -10.65 -22.48 -5.17
CA ARG A 60 -10.61 -22.97 -3.77
C ARG A 60 -9.26 -23.61 -3.41
N ASP A 61 -8.68 -24.40 -4.32
CA ASP A 61 -7.41 -25.09 -4.10
C ASP A 61 -6.26 -24.07 -4.02
N GLU A 62 -6.22 -23.12 -4.95
CA GLU A 62 -5.27 -22.00 -4.91
C GLU A 62 -5.46 -21.13 -3.66
N ALA A 63 -6.70 -20.85 -3.25
CA ALA A 63 -6.98 -20.06 -2.05
C ALA A 63 -6.44 -20.73 -0.78
N SER A 64 -6.56 -22.06 -0.68
CA SER A 64 -6.03 -22.85 0.44
C SER A 64 -4.50 -22.78 0.54
N GLU A 65 -3.82 -22.64 -0.59
CA GLU A 65 -2.36 -22.45 -0.64
C GLU A 65 -1.94 -20.99 -0.45
N LEU A 66 -2.69 -20.03 -1.00
CA LEU A 66 -2.40 -18.60 -0.94
C LEU A 66 -2.66 -17.99 0.43
N LEU A 67 -3.71 -18.42 1.13
CA LEU A 67 -4.12 -17.88 2.43
C LEU A 67 -2.97 -17.84 3.46
N PRO A 68 -2.27 -18.96 3.76
CA PRO A 68 -1.18 -18.93 4.74
C PRO A 68 0.01 -18.07 4.28
N LEU A 69 0.23 -17.91 2.96
CA LEU A 69 1.32 -17.07 2.43
C LEU A 69 1.02 -15.59 2.63
N TRP A 70 -0.22 -15.17 2.38
CA TRP A 70 -0.65 -13.79 2.61
C TRP A 70 -0.72 -13.43 4.09
N GLN A 71 -1.11 -14.37 4.95
CA GLN A 71 -1.03 -14.20 6.41
C GLN A 71 0.43 -14.04 6.89
N ALA A 72 1.35 -14.85 6.35
CA ALA A 72 2.78 -14.71 6.65
C ALA A 72 3.34 -13.38 6.15
N TYR A 73 2.97 -12.96 4.93
CA TYR A 73 3.36 -11.68 4.36
C TYR A 73 2.88 -10.52 5.24
N GLN A 74 1.60 -10.51 5.63
CA GLN A 74 1.02 -9.48 6.50
C GLN A 74 1.73 -9.42 7.87
N SER A 75 2.01 -10.58 8.47
CA SER A 75 2.70 -10.65 9.75
C SER A 75 4.12 -10.06 9.67
N LEU A 76 4.88 -10.43 8.63
CA LEU A 76 6.25 -9.94 8.44
C LEU A 76 6.29 -8.46 8.04
N SER A 77 5.38 -8.00 7.18
CA SER A 77 5.32 -6.59 6.75
C SER A 77 5.00 -5.64 7.91
N ASN A 78 4.29 -6.13 8.93
CA ASN A 78 3.96 -5.37 10.13
C ASN A 78 5.01 -5.51 11.24
N SER A 79 6.06 -6.31 11.03
CA SER A 79 7.11 -6.55 12.03
C SER A 79 8.34 -5.67 11.78
N ASP A 80 8.94 -5.16 12.86
CA ASP A 80 10.22 -4.41 12.79
C ASP A 80 11.42 -5.31 12.40
N THR A 81 11.22 -6.64 12.35
CA THR A 81 12.26 -7.63 12.09
C THR A 81 12.20 -8.25 10.69
N GLY A 82 11.14 -7.96 9.93
CA GLY A 82 10.96 -8.52 8.58
C GLY A 82 12.01 -7.99 7.62
N SER A 83 12.81 -8.87 7.02
CA SER A 83 13.76 -8.45 6.00
C SER A 83 13.06 -8.31 4.64
N GLN A 84 13.50 -7.34 3.82
CA GLN A 84 12.97 -7.17 2.46
C GLN A 84 13.13 -8.47 1.63
N LEU A 85 14.21 -9.22 1.86
CA LEU A 85 14.47 -10.49 1.18
C LEU A 85 13.39 -11.55 1.48
N GLU A 86 12.90 -11.62 2.72
CA GLU A 86 11.84 -12.55 3.12
C GLU A 86 10.49 -12.13 2.51
N LEU A 87 10.19 -10.84 2.49
CA LEU A 87 8.98 -10.31 1.84
C LEU A 87 9.00 -10.61 0.33
N ASP A 88 10.13 -10.38 -0.35
CA ASP A 88 10.28 -10.66 -1.78
C ASP A 88 10.17 -12.17 -2.06
N ALA A 89 10.74 -13.02 -1.19
CA ALA A 89 10.61 -14.47 -1.30
C ALA A 89 9.16 -14.93 -1.17
N LEU A 90 8.40 -14.37 -0.21
CA LEU A 90 6.97 -14.65 -0.07
C LEU A 90 6.16 -14.19 -1.27
N VAL A 91 6.44 -12.99 -1.80
CA VAL A 91 5.78 -12.49 -3.02
C VAL A 91 6.04 -13.40 -4.22
N ASN A 92 7.25 -13.93 -4.35
CA ASN A 92 7.57 -14.91 -5.40
C ASN A 92 6.82 -16.24 -5.19
N GLN A 93 6.69 -16.71 -3.96
CA GLN A 93 5.92 -17.91 -3.66
C GLN A 93 4.43 -17.74 -3.95
N ILE A 94 3.85 -16.59 -3.58
CA ILE A 94 2.47 -16.20 -3.91
C ILE A 94 2.25 -16.25 -5.42
N GLN A 95 3.14 -15.63 -6.21
CA GLN A 95 3.04 -15.69 -7.67
C GLN A 95 3.17 -17.11 -8.23
N GLY A 96 3.96 -17.97 -7.59
CA GLY A 96 4.14 -19.35 -7.99
C GLY A 96 2.93 -20.25 -7.79
N VAL A 97 2.03 -19.89 -6.87
CA VAL A 97 0.75 -20.59 -6.65
C VAL A 97 -0.31 -20.13 -7.66
N MET A 98 -0.28 -18.85 -8.06
CA MET A 98 -1.21 -18.32 -9.06
C MET A 98 -0.91 -18.87 -10.45
N THR A 99 -1.95 -19.06 -11.28
CA THR A 99 -1.74 -19.40 -12.69
C THR A 99 -1.09 -18.26 -13.47
N SER A 100 -0.36 -18.60 -14.53
CA SER A 100 0.19 -17.60 -15.45
C SER A 100 -0.91 -16.72 -16.08
N GLU A 101 -2.11 -17.27 -16.29
CA GLU A 101 -3.25 -16.51 -16.82
C GLU A 101 -3.74 -15.46 -15.82
N GLN A 102 -3.86 -15.81 -14.53
CA GLN A 102 -4.19 -14.86 -13.46
C GLN A 102 -3.16 -13.74 -13.37
N VAL A 103 -1.87 -14.06 -13.32
CA VAL A 103 -0.79 -13.04 -13.23
C VAL A 103 -0.83 -12.11 -14.44
N MET A 104 -0.99 -12.65 -15.65
CA MET A 104 -1.14 -11.84 -16.87
C MET A 104 -2.39 -10.96 -16.86
N ALA A 105 -3.50 -11.45 -16.30
CA ALA A 105 -4.72 -10.66 -16.18
C ALA A 105 -4.53 -9.49 -15.20
N VAL A 106 -3.87 -9.73 -14.06
CA VAL A 106 -3.51 -8.68 -13.10
C VAL A 106 -2.65 -7.61 -13.75
N ASP A 107 -1.65 -7.98 -14.56
CA ASP A 107 -0.83 -6.99 -15.28
C ASP A 107 -1.64 -6.18 -16.31
N LYS A 108 -2.67 -6.77 -16.94
CA LYS A 108 -3.56 -6.07 -17.87
C LYS A 108 -4.51 -5.07 -17.20
N LEU A 109 -4.76 -5.21 -15.89
CA LEU A 109 -5.58 -4.25 -15.13
C LEU A 109 -4.93 -2.87 -15.04
N LYS A 110 -3.62 -2.75 -15.29
CA LYS A 110 -2.87 -1.48 -15.22
C LYS A 110 -3.13 -0.73 -13.92
N LEU A 111 -3.05 -1.46 -12.80
CA LEU A 111 -3.35 -0.95 -11.47
C LEU A 111 -2.42 0.22 -11.10
N THR A 112 -3.01 1.25 -10.48
CA THR A 112 -2.32 2.46 -10.02
C THR A 112 -2.78 2.83 -8.61
N ASP A 113 -2.21 3.89 -8.04
CA ASP A 113 -2.69 4.46 -6.76
C ASP A 113 -4.17 4.86 -6.82
N GLN A 114 -4.67 5.24 -8.00
CA GLN A 114 -6.10 5.52 -8.18
C GLN A 114 -6.95 4.27 -7.95
N SER A 115 -6.49 3.11 -8.44
CA SER A 115 -7.20 1.84 -8.23
C SER A 115 -7.28 1.46 -6.75
N LEU A 116 -6.26 1.82 -5.97
CA LEU A 116 -6.23 1.61 -4.53
C LEU A 116 -7.21 2.56 -3.80
N THR A 117 -7.29 3.81 -4.24
CA THR A 117 -8.26 4.79 -3.73
C THR A 117 -9.70 4.38 -4.01
N GLU A 118 -9.98 3.88 -5.23
CA GLU A 118 -11.29 3.34 -5.62
C GLU A 118 -11.70 2.15 -4.75
N LEU A 119 -10.76 1.24 -4.45
CA LEU A 119 -11.02 0.12 -3.55
C LEU A 119 -11.35 0.61 -2.14
N LEU A 120 -10.61 1.59 -1.62
CA LEU A 120 -10.83 2.13 -0.28
C LEU A 120 -12.20 2.80 -0.14
N GLN A 121 -12.66 3.49 -1.18
CA GLN A 121 -14.02 4.04 -1.25
C GLN A 121 -15.06 2.92 -1.20
N THR A 122 -14.86 1.87 -2.00
CA THR A 122 -15.78 0.72 -2.04
C THR A 122 -15.87 0.00 -0.68
N LEU A 123 -14.73 -0.19 -0.01
CA LEU A 123 -14.65 -0.79 1.34
C LEU A 123 -15.22 0.14 2.42
N GLY A 124 -15.03 1.45 2.29
CA GLY A 124 -15.60 2.45 3.20
C GLY A 124 -17.13 2.51 3.11
N ASP A 125 -17.67 2.44 1.90
CA ASP A 125 -19.12 2.41 1.65
C ASP A 125 -19.75 1.09 2.12
N SER A 126 -19.06 -0.05 1.97
CA SER A 126 -19.54 -1.34 2.47
C SER A 126 -19.49 -1.44 4.01
N SER A 127 -18.56 -0.74 4.65
CA SER A 127 -18.49 -0.62 6.12
C SER A 127 -19.68 0.16 6.71
N SER A 128 -20.44 0.88 5.89
CA SER A 128 -21.72 1.51 6.28
C SER A 128 -22.90 0.52 6.32
N LEU A 129 -22.73 -0.75 5.94
CA LEU A 129 -23.80 -1.75 5.90
C LEU A 129 -23.86 -2.70 7.11
N SER A 130 -23.08 -2.43 8.16
CA SER A 130 -23.11 -3.21 9.41
C SER A 130 -23.16 -2.32 10.64
N ALA A 131 -24.13 -1.39 10.68
CA ALA A 131 -24.72 -0.95 11.94
C ALA A 131 -26.12 -1.58 12.03
N PRO A 132 -26.34 -2.61 12.86
CA PRO A 132 -27.71 -3.05 13.14
C PRO A 132 -28.47 -1.88 13.76
N ASP A 133 -29.64 -1.62 13.18
CA ASP A 133 -30.70 -0.78 13.70
C ASP A 133 -30.83 -0.93 15.22
N SER A 134 -30.45 0.11 15.93
CA SER A 134 -30.76 0.26 17.35
C SER A 134 -30.97 1.75 17.63
N THR A 135 -32.26 2.11 17.54
CA THR A 135 -32.94 3.24 18.17
C THR A 135 -32.86 4.62 17.50
N PRO A 136 -34.00 5.18 17.03
CA PRO A 136 -34.09 6.58 16.64
C PRO A 136 -34.42 7.44 17.87
N ASN A 137 -33.43 7.76 18.71
CA ASN A 137 -33.52 8.95 19.58
C ASN A 137 -32.17 9.31 20.25
N ALA A 138 -31.40 10.19 19.64
CA ALA A 138 -30.57 11.15 20.37
C ALA A 138 -30.20 12.30 19.44
N SER A 139 -30.98 13.36 19.54
CA SER A 139 -30.71 14.68 19.02
C SER A 139 -29.30 15.15 19.40
N GLY A 140 -28.52 15.65 18.43
CA GLY A 140 -27.21 16.22 18.70
C GLY A 140 -26.42 16.60 17.44
N LEU A 141 -27.00 17.43 16.57
CA LEU A 141 -26.24 18.18 15.57
C LEU A 141 -25.85 19.55 16.17
N PRO A 142 -25.04 20.38 15.49
CA PRO A 142 -23.58 20.51 15.54
C PRO A 142 -23.18 21.80 16.30
N GLN A 143 -21.97 22.33 16.03
CA GLN A 143 -21.62 23.76 16.06
C GLN A 143 -20.69 24.21 17.20
N SER A 144 -19.39 24.12 16.92
CA SER A 144 -18.35 24.95 17.50
C SER A 144 -18.52 26.41 17.07
N ALA A 145 -19.39 27.14 17.76
CA ALA A 145 -19.37 28.60 17.82
C ALA A 145 -20.20 29.04 19.03
N GLN A 146 -19.79 30.13 19.67
CA GLN A 146 -20.55 30.87 20.69
C GLN A 146 -20.28 30.50 22.16
N MET A 147 -19.05 30.80 22.63
CA MET A 147 -18.85 31.15 24.04
C MET A 147 -19.09 32.65 24.22
N GLY A 148 -20.35 32.99 24.49
CA GLY A 148 -20.78 34.31 24.96
C GLY A 148 -21.76 34.12 26.10
N GLY A 149 -21.33 34.43 27.33
CA GLY A 149 -22.21 34.44 28.50
C GLY A 149 -21.50 34.87 29.78
N PRO A 150 -22.15 35.65 30.65
CA PRO A 150 -21.53 36.68 31.49
C PRO A 150 -21.28 36.19 32.93
N GLY A 151 -20.14 36.56 33.52
CA GLY A 151 -19.87 36.27 34.93
C GLY A 151 -18.57 36.92 35.37
N GLY A 152 -18.67 37.99 36.17
CA GLY A 152 -17.55 38.86 36.51
C GLY A 152 -16.54 38.26 37.48
N PHE A 153 -15.33 38.82 37.43
CA PHE A 153 -14.45 38.98 38.59
C PHE A 153 -13.86 40.40 38.58
N PRO A 154 -13.67 41.02 39.76
CA PRO A 154 -13.41 42.45 39.90
C PRO A 154 -11.92 42.79 39.94
N GLY A 155 -11.57 43.93 39.34
CA GLY A 155 -10.58 44.91 39.81
C GLY A 155 -9.19 44.45 40.27
N GLY A 156 -8.16 44.82 39.49
CA GLY A 156 -6.77 44.80 39.95
C GLY A 156 -5.82 45.37 38.90
N ALA A 157 -5.70 46.70 38.83
CA ALA A 157 -4.61 47.39 38.14
C ALA A 157 -3.39 47.45 39.09
N GLY A 158 -2.20 47.11 38.60
CA GLY A 158 -0.97 47.22 39.38
C GLY A 158 0.20 46.42 38.83
N ASP A 159 0.86 46.98 37.83
CA ASP A 159 2.32 47.11 37.64
C ASP A 159 3.32 46.04 38.14
N SER A 160 4.32 45.82 37.26
CA SER A 160 5.72 45.46 37.55
C SER A 160 6.11 43.99 37.85
N MET A 161 6.83 43.39 36.88
CA MET A 161 8.09 42.60 36.98
C MET A 161 8.11 41.50 35.90
N MET A 162 8.71 41.76 34.73
CA MET A 162 10.08 41.30 34.38
C MET A 162 10.41 39.87 34.85
N ASN A 163 10.27 38.93 33.93
CA ASN A 163 11.29 37.90 33.72
C ASN A 163 11.50 37.74 32.21
N GLU A 164 12.48 38.48 31.72
CA GLU A 164 13.16 38.28 30.45
C GLU A 164 13.93 36.94 30.49
N ILE A 165 14.24 36.40 29.29
CA ILE A 165 15.03 35.19 29.00
C ILE A 165 14.20 33.89 28.82
N ASN A 166 13.59 33.74 27.64
CA ASN A 166 13.97 32.63 26.75
C ASN A 166 13.66 32.99 25.28
N THR A 167 14.66 33.59 24.64
CA THR A 167 14.70 33.84 23.20
C THR A 167 15.03 32.53 22.50
N GLY A 168 14.01 31.85 21.96
CA GLY A 168 14.22 30.59 21.26
C GLY A 168 12.95 29.88 20.80
N MET A 169 11.96 30.61 20.26
CA MET A 169 10.86 29.98 19.53
C MET A 169 10.59 30.78 18.25
N VAL A 170 11.51 30.64 17.31
CA VAL A 170 11.22 30.91 15.90
C VAL A 170 10.57 29.67 15.31
N ALA A 171 9.42 29.92 14.70
CA ALA A 171 8.61 29.01 13.93
C ALA A 171 9.41 28.04 13.06
N GLN A 172 9.29 26.75 13.34
CA GLN A 172 9.52 25.67 12.37
C GLN A 172 8.66 24.49 12.81
N GLY A 173 7.44 24.44 12.29
CA GLY A 173 6.45 23.44 12.72
C GLY A 173 5.34 23.27 11.71
N THR A 174 5.68 23.09 10.43
CA THR A 174 4.69 22.71 9.39
C THR A 174 5.23 21.80 8.29
N ALA A 175 6.48 21.32 8.35
CA ALA A 175 7.01 20.41 7.33
C ALA A 175 7.02 18.91 7.75
N GLU A 176 6.96 18.59 9.05
CA GLU A 176 7.08 17.20 9.53
C GLU A 176 5.75 16.45 9.59
N VAL A 177 4.61 17.15 9.73
CA VAL A 177 3.28 16.51 9.85
C VAL A 177 2.84 15.84 8.55
N SER A 178 3.32 16.30 7.38
CA SER A 178 2.91 15.74 6.08
C SER A 178 3.54 14.38 5.77
N GLN A 179 4.75 14.10 6.23
CA GLN A 179 5.41 12.81 5.92
C GLN A 179 4.87 11.69 6.82
N THR A 180 4.59 11.97 8.09
CA THR A 180 4.00 11.01 9.02
C THR A 180 2.55 10.68 8.64
N ALA A 181 1.77 11.65 8.19
CA ALA A 181 0.39 11.41 7.76
C ALA A 181 0.33 10.54 6.49
N ALA A 182 1.24 10.76 5.53
CA ALA A 182 1.31 9.97 4.30
C ALA A 182 1.77 8.53 4.55
N SER A 183 2.77 8.31 5.43
CA SER A 183 3.24 6.97 5.78
C SER A 183 2.23 6.18 6.61
N VAL A 184 1.54 6.85 7.54
CA VAL A 184 0.42 6.26 8.28
C VAL A 184 -0.72 5.87 7.32
N HIS A 185 -1.04 6.74 6.35
CA HIS A 185 -2.06 6.45 5.36
C HIS A 185 -1.71 5.23 4.49
N ALA A 186 -0.47 5.14 3.99
CA ALA A 186 -0.03 4.00 3.20
C ALA A 186 -0.13 2.67 3.97
N ASN A 187 0.34 2.64 5.23
CA ASN A 187 0.25 1.46 6.08
C ASN A 187 -1.20 1.04 6.38
N LEU A 188 -2.09 2.00 6.60
CA LEU A 188 -3.51 1.72 6.84
C LEU A 188 -4.18 1.11 5.61
N VAL A 189 -3.86 1.65 4.43
CA VAL A 189 -4.44 1.19 3.17
C VAL A 189 -3.92 -0.21 2.80
N ASP A 190 -2.62 -0.48 2.95
CA ASP A 190 -2.07 -1.82 2.73
C ASP A 190 -2.64 -2.83 3.74
N GLY A 191 -2.81 -2.44 5.01
CA GLY A 191 -3.43 -3.28 6.02
C GLY A 191 -4.88 -3.65 5.69
N MET A 192 -5.69 -2.68 5.25
CA MET A 192 -7.09 -2.91 4.87
C MET A 192 -7.20 -3.78 3.61
N LEU A 193 -6.35 -3.52 2.61
CA LEU A 193 -6.26 -4.34 1.39
C LEU A 193 -5.94 -5.80 1.72
N LEU A 194 -4.91 -6.03 2.54
CA LEU A 194 -4.50 -7.37 2.93
C LEU A 194 -5.59 -8.08 3.74
N ASN A 195 -6.29 -7.38 4.64
CA ASN A 195 -7.40 -7.96 5.39
C ASN A 195 -8.56 -8.38 4.46
N ALA A 196 -8.94 -7.53 3.51
CA ALA A 196 -9.99 -7.85 2.54
C ALA A 196 -9.60 -9.07 1.68
N LEU A 197 -8.34 -9.13 1.23
CA LEU A 197 -7.82 -10.27 0.48
C LEU A 197 -7.85 -11.56 1.32
N ILE A 198 -7.33 -11.51 2.55
CA ILE A 198 -7.29 -12.67 3.46
C ILE A 198 -8.71 -13.19 3.69
N GLN A 199 -9.69 -12.30 3.89
CA GLN A 199 -11.09 -12.67 4.05
C GLN A 199 -11.63 -13.38 2.80
N VAL A 200 -11.42 -12.83 1.60
CA VAL A 200 -11.85 -13.46 0.35
C VAL A 200 -11.20 -14.84 0.17
N LEU A 201 -9.91 -14.97 0.47
CA LEU A 201 -9.21 -16.26 0.37
C LEU A 201 -9.72 -17.27 1.40
N GLU A 202 -10.07 -16.84 2.61
CA GLU A 202 -10.67 -17.69 3.63
C GLU A 202 -12.04 -18.20 3.17
N GLU A 203 -12.91 -17.31 2.71
CA GLU A 203 -14.23 -17.67 2.18
C GLU A 203 -14.10 -18.64 1.00
N ARG A 204 -13.24 -18.33 0.02
CA ARG A 204 -12.97 -19.18 -1.15
C ARG A 204 -12.40 -20.54 -0.78
N SER A 205 -11.51 -20.61 0.21
CA SER A 205 -10.94 -21.89 0.67
C SER A 205 -11.99 -22.81 1.29
N GLN A 206 -13.09 -22.25 1.81
CA GLN A 206 -14.18 -22.95 2.47
C GLN A 206 -15.36 -23.26 1.55
N GLU A 207 -15.40 -22.74 0.32
CA GLU A 207 -16.46 -23.05 -0.65
C GLU A 207 -16.51 -24.57 -0.91
N THR A 208 -17.61 -25.21 -0.49
CA THR A 208 -17.97 -26.56 -0.93
C THR A 208 -18.49 -26.48 -2.37
N GLY A 209 -17.72 -27.03 -3.31
CA GLY A 209 -18.08 -27.09 -4.73
C GLY A 209 -19.31 -27.94 -5.03
#